data_AF-A0A1G0X8F1-F1
#
_entry.id   AF-A0A1G0X8F1-F1
#
_cell.length_a   1.000
_cell.length_b   1.000
_cell.length_c   1.000
_cell.angle_alpha   90.00
_cell.angle_beta   90.00
_cell.angle_gamma   90.00
#
_symmetry.space_group_name_H-M   'P 1'
#
loop_
_entity.id
_entity.type
_entity.pdbx_description
1 polymer ?
#
loop_
_entity_poly.entity_id
_entity_poly.type
_entity_poly.pdbx_seq_one_letter_code
_entity_poly.pdbx_strand_id
1 'polypeptide(L)'
;MTRFYNEYAIKLFKSFYEKYKRSNSLSEKDLSFIFDQCLDFMEMPKPSKEMYKYFINPLVVSMILMEIHNYDRLTYDDRKKISKFFDHMFSLLKRKKSQYFLQYRILGAQGYYPDCELKKNNWHYLIQNMLPVLITKNKYTAEYEFLNYSEIGWITRNELKIATAIQLALDESLVHFYFNDYNKYEIDYSVIEQIPKQFRLLFLSELMALTNRFIPLNDHFRTREITADVTNYMYRNFNNYETFVYKLTDAFSIRNHLLLRTSTHFLKSIMLWHNRSFGEEALVNTYFCVEGCLHLLQKKFGNYSTKLDLNFIKKIFIDNFPLGEQIFDSLKEDYETRIQLVHPETDWGTEWNPFIMADDFYANFSFCRVLLNFILIDRIIEE
;
A
#
# COMPACT_ATOMS: atom_id res chain seq x y z
N MET A 1 -34.24 5.17 -5.16
CA MET A 1 -33.27 4.46 -6.03
C MET A 1 -32.52 3.35 -5.28
N THR A 2 -32.04 3.58 -4.05
CA THR A 2 -31.31 2.60 -3.22
C THR A 2 -32.07 1.29 -2.97
N ARG A 3 -33.36 1.37 -2.59
CA ARG A 3 -34.21 0.18 -2.37
C ARG A 3 -34.34 -0.74 -3.60
N PHE A 4 -34.26 -0.16 -4.80
CA PHE A 4 -34.35 -0.91 -6.06
C PHE A 4 -33.09 -1.74 -6.28
N TYR A 5 -31.89 -1.16 -6.15
CA TYR A 5 -30.62 -1.92 -6.28
C TYR A 5 -30.52 -3.08 -5.28
N ASN A 6 -31.03 -2.91 -4.04
CA ASN A 6 -30.95 -3.95 -3.01
C ASN A 6 -31.82 -5.16 -3.38
N GLU A 7 -33.03 -4.93 -3.88
CA GLU A 7 -33.90 -6.02 -4.36
C GLU A 7 -33.29 -6.74 -5.57
N TYR A 8 -32.60 -6.03 -6.47
CA TYR A 8 -31.93 -6.64 -7.61
C TYR A 8 -30.73 -7.51 -7.19
N ALA A 9 -29.91 -7.06 -6.23
CA ALA A 9 -28.81 -7.86 -5.70
C ALA A 9 -29.32 -9.15 -5.03
N ILE A 10 -30.39 -9.05 -4.23
CA ILE A 10 -31.02 -10.23 -3.60
C ILE A 10 -31.57 -11.18 -4.68
N LYS A 11 -32.25 -10.65 -5.71
CA LYS A 11 -32.77 -11.46 -6.83
C LYS A 11 -31.64 -12.15 -7.60
N LEU A 12 -30.52 -11.46 -7.84
CA LEU A 12 -29.33 -11.99 -8.51
C LEU A 12 -28.73 -13.17 -7.73
N PHE A 13 -28.42 -12.98 -6.45
CA PHE A 13 -27.86 -14.06 -5.63
C PHE A 13 -28.83 -15.23 -5.48
N LYS A 14 -30.12 -14.95 -5.30
CA LYS A 14 -31.15 -16.00 -5.22
C LYS A 14 -31.27 -16.77 -6.54
N SER A 15 -31.19 -16.11 -7.70
CA SER A 15 -31.29 -16.79 -9.00
C SER A 15 -30.11 -17.72 -9.24
N PHE A 16 -28.89 -17.30 -8.88
CA PHE A 16 -27.71 -18.17 -8.90
C PHE A 16 -27.87 -19.35 -7.96
N TYR A 17 -28.30 -19.12 -6.72
CA TYR A 17 -28.54 -20.19 -5.76
C TYR A 17 -29.58 -21.20 -6.29
N GLU A 18 -30.74 -20.76 -6.77
CA GLU A 18 -31.77 -21.67 -7.27
C GLU A 18 -31.30 -22.52 -8.45
N LYS A 19 -30.50 -21.92 -9.36
CA LYS A 19 -29.92 -22.62 -10.52
C LYS A 19 -28.87 -23.65 -10.11
N TYR A 20 -28.06 -23.36 -9.09
CA TYR A 20 -26.88 -24.15 -8.71
C TYR A 20 -26.98 -24.87 -7.36
N LYS A 21 -28.14 -24.87 -6.70
CA LYS A 21 -28.33 -25.49 -5.36
C LYS A 21 -28.07 -27.00 -5.31
N ARG A 22 -28.15 -27.69 -6.45
CA ARG A 22 -27.88 -29.14 -6.59
C ARG A 22 -26.54 -29.44 -7.28
N SER A 23 -25.80 -28.41 -7.66
CA SER A 23 -24.53 -28.56 -8.36
C SER A 23 -23.40 -28.75 -7.37
N ASN A 24 -22.46 -29.65 -7.68
CA ASN A 24 -21.22 -29.84 -6.93
C ASN A 24 -20.03 -29.10 -7.54
N SER A 25 -20.17 -28.60 -8.77
CA SER A 25 -19.16 -27.82 -9.49
C SER A 25 -19.82 -26.94 -10.57
N LEU A 26 -19.07 -25.97 -11.09
CA LEU A 26 -19.51 -25.06 -12.15
C LEU A 26 -18.72 -25.34 -13.43
N SER A 27 -19.43 -25.46 -14.55
CA SER A 27 -18.80 -25.54 -15.87
C SER A 27 -18.30 -24.17 -16.34
N GLU A 28 -17.49 -24.14 -17.39
CA GLU A 28 -17.04 -22.87 -18.00
C GLU A 28 -18.22 -22.00 -18.48
N LYS A 29 -19.28 -22.63 -19.02
CA LYS A 29 -20.51 -21.94 -19.42
C LYS A 29 -21.25 -21.35 -18.23
N ASP A 30 -21.22 -22.03 -17.08
CA ASP A 30 -21.82 -21.52 -15.85
C ASP A 30 -21.04 -20.31 -15.32
N LEU A 31 -19.70 -20.38 -15.33
CA LEU A 31 -18.84 -19.28 -14.91
C LEU A 31 -19.02 -18.06 -15.81
N SER A 32 -19.06 -18.25 -17.13
CA SER A 32 -19.37 -17.19 -18.09
C SER A 32 -20.74 -16.56 -17.84
N PHE A 33 -21.78 -17.38 -17.61
CA PHE A 33 -23.12 -16.89 -17.28
C PHE A 33 -23.12 -16.06 -15.99
N ILE A 34 -22.51 -16.57 -14.92
CA ILE A 34 -22.44 -15.85 -13.63
C ILE A 34 -21.69 -14.54 -13.79
N PHE A 35 -20.52 -14.58 -14.45
CA PHE A 35 -19.69 -13.40 -14.68
C PHE A 35 -20.43 -12.32 -15.47
N ASP A 36 -21.06 -12.69 -16.59
CA ASP A 36 -21.83 -11.76 -17.42
C ASP A 36 -22.99 -11.13 -16.64
N GLN A 37 -23.75 -11.93 -15.88
CA GLN A 37 -24.83 -11.40 -15.05
C GLN A 37 -24.34 -10.48 -13.93
N CYS A 38 -23.13 -10.71 -13.40
CA CYS A 38 -22.50 -9.80 -12.46
C CYS A 38 -22.11 -8.47 -13.12
N LEU A 39 -21.52 -8.52 -14.32
CA LEU A 39 -21.18 -7.31 -15.07
C LEU A 39 -22.43 -6.51 -15.45
N ASP A 40 -23.49 -7.18 -15.91
CA ASP A 40 -24.78 -6.56 -16.23
C ASP A 40 -25.38 -5.87 -14.98
N PHE A 41 -25.33 -6.54 -13.81
CA PHE A 41 -25.78 -5.94 -12.55
C PHE A 41 -24.96 -4.72 -12.13
N MET A 42 -23.65 -4.76 -12.36
CA MET A 42 -22.75 -3.64 -12.04
C MET A 42 -22.74 -2.54 -13.10
N GLU A 43 -23.41 -2.74 -14.23
CA GLU A 43 -23.39 -1.88 -15.41
C GLU A 43 -21.97 -1.69 -15.96
N MET A 44 -21.17 -2.76 -15.94
CA MET A 44 -19.75 -2.74 -16.32
C MET A 44 -19.53 -3.23 -17.76
N PRO A 45 -18.56 -2.65 -18.50
CA PRO A 45 -18.20 -3.17 -19.80
C PRO A 45 -17.62 -4.58 -19.68
N LYS A 46 -17.81 -5.39 -20.72
CA LYS A 46 -17.15 -6.70 -20.79
C LYS A 46 -15.65 -6.52 -21.06
N PRO A 47 -14.79 -7.38 -20.50
CA PRO A 47 -13.39 -7.49 -20.88
C PRO A 47 -13.22 -7.62 -22.39
N SER A 48 -12.03 -7.30 -22.88
CA SER A 48 -11.71 -7.51 -24.29
C SER A 48 -11.88 -9.00 -24.66
N LYS A 49 -12.25 -9.27 -25.92
CA LYS A 49 -12.54 -10.64 -26.40
C LYS A 49 -11.39 -11.61 -26.14
N GLU A 50 -10.15 -11.12 -26.27
CA GLU A 50 -8.94 -11.91 -26.03
C GLU A 50 -8.77 -12.27 -24.54
N MET A 51 -9.17 -11.37 -23.64
CA MET A 51 -9.00 -11.51 -22.19
C MET A 51 -10.14 -12.27 -21.52
N TYR A 52 -11.34 -12.25 -22.09
CA TYR A 52 -12.57 -12.78 -21.47
C TYR A 52 -12.42 -14.18 -20.85
N LYS A 53 -11.73 -15.11 -21.54
CA LYS A 53 -11.48 -16.47 -21.03
C LYS A 53 -10.71 -16.54 -19.71
N TYR A 54 -9.94 -15.51 -19.37
CA TYR A 54 -9.21 -15.42 -18.10
C TYR A 54 -10.07 -14.82 -16.98
N PHE A 55 -11.08 -14.00 -17.34
CA PHE A 55 -12.01 -13.41 -16.38
C PHE A 55 -13.07 -14.38 -15.87
N ILE A 56 -13.41 -15.39 -16.66
CA ILE A 56 -14.31 -16.49 -16.22
C ILE A 56 -13.62 -17.51 -15.31
N ASN A 57 -12.40 -17.22 -14.83
CA ASN A 57 -11.73 -18.03 -13.81
C ASN A 57 -12.52 -17.97 -12.48
N PRO A 58 -12.75 -19.10 -11.78
CA PRO A 58 -13.52 -19.11 -10.54
C PRO A 58 -13.05 -18.13 -9.46
N LEU A 59 -11.74 -17.89 -9.35
CA LEU A 59 -11.19 -16.93 -8.37
C LEU A 59 -11.53 -15.49 -8.75
N VAL A 60 -11.51 -15.14 -10.05
CA VAL A 60 -11.94 -13.82 -10.52
C VAL A 60 -13.44 -13.65 -10.34
N VAL A 61 -14.25 -14.64 -10.71
CA VAL A 61 -15.70 -14.63 -10.48
C VAL A 61 -16.03 -14.49 -9.00
N SER A 62 -15.29 -15.18 -8.12
CA SER A 62 -15.48 -15.08 -6.66
C SER A 62 -15.16 -13.68 -6.13
N MET A 63 -14.14 -13.02 -6.69
CA MET A 63 -13.78 -11.66 -6.34
C MET A 63 -14.88 -10.67 -6.74
N ILE A 64 -15.40 -10.78 -7.96
CA ILE A 64 -16.52 -9.94 -8.43
C ILE A 64 -17.80 -10.17 -7.60
N LEU A 65 -18.12 -11.41 -7.26
CA LEU A 65 -19.26 -11.70 -6.38
C LEU A 65 -19.07 -11.09 -4.99
N MET A 66 -17.85 -11.11 -4.46
CA MET A 66 -17.52 -10.49 -3.18
C MET A 66 -17.68 -8.96 -3.24
N GLU A 67 -17.27 -8.31 -4.33
CA GLU A 67 -17.53 -6.88 -4.56
C GLU A 67 -19.03 -6.56 -4.58
N ILE A 68 -19.85 -7.38 -5.24
CA ILE A 68 -21.31 -7.21 -5.25
C ILE A 68 -21.91 -7.44 -3.85
N HIS A 69 -21.43 -8.44 -3.10
CA HIS A 69 -21.90 -8.72 -1.75
C HIS A 69 -21.56 -7.58 -0.77
N ASN A 70 -20.37 -6.99 -0.92
CA ASN A 70 -19.89 -5.90 -0.07
C ASN A 70 -20.27 -4.51 -0.60
N TYR A 71 -21.09 -4.47 -1.64
CA TYR A 71 -21.52 -3.24 -2.28
C TYR A 71 -22.13 -2.26 -1.28
N ASP A 72 -21.71 -0.99 -1.35
CA ASP A 72 -22.01 0.02 -0.32
C ASP A 72 -23.50 0.34 -0.20
N ARG A 73 -24.31 0.04 -1.22
CA ARG A 73 -25.78 0.22 -1.14
C ARG A 73 -26.48 -0.88 -0.34
N LEU A 74 -25.82 -2.02 -0.10
CA LEU A 74 -26.37 -3.11 0.69
C LEU A 74 -26.16 -2.84 2.17
N THR A 75 -27.28 -2.72 2.90
CA THR A 75 -27.26 -2.64 4.37
C THR A 75 -26.79 -3.95 4.98
N TYR A 76 -26.46 -3.92 6.27
CA TYR A 76 -26.15 -5.14 7.03
C TYR A 76 -27.27 -6.19 6.92
N ASP A 77 -28.53 -5.79 7.01
CA ASP A 77 -29.67 -6.70 6.90
C ASP A 77 -29.82 -7.29 5.49
N ASP A 78 -29.51 -6.51 4.44
CA ASP A 78 -29.52 -7.01 3.07
C ASP A 78 -28.41 -8.04 2.86
N ARG A 79 -27.20 -7.78 3.37
CA ARG A 79 -26.08 -8.74 3.37
C ARG A 79 -26.44 -10.03 4.10
N LYS A 80 -27.12 -9.92 5.25
CA LYS A 80 -27.60 -11.08 6.01
C LYS A 80 -28.62 -11.92 5.22
N LYS A 81 -29.51 -11.29 4.44
CA LYS A 81 -30.47 -12.00 3.58
C LYS A 81 -29.80 -12.75 2.43
N ILE A 82 -28.71 -12.22 1.87
CA ILE A 82 -27.98 -12.87 0.77
C ILE A 82 -26.89 -13.85 1.24
N SER A 83 -26.42 -13.76 2.49
CA SER A 83 -25.29 -14.53 3.00
C SER A 83 -25.39 -16.03 2.69
N LYS A 84 -26.54 -16.68 2.96
CA LYS A 84 -26.71 -18.11 2.64
C LYS A 84 -26.51 -18.41 1.13
N PHE A 85 -27.02 -17.52 0.26
CA PHE A 85 -26.88 -17.68 -1.18
C PHE A 85 -25.44 -17.43 -1.63
N PHE A 86 -24.81 -16.40 -1.08
CA PHE A 86 -23.42 -16.06 -1.31
C PHE A 86 -22.49 -17.19 -0.87
N ASP A 87 -22.63 -17.71 0.35
CA ASP A 87 -21.79 -18.78 0.91
C ASP A 87 -21.86 -20.06 0.07
N HIS A 88 -23.06 -20.42 -0.41
CA HIS A 88 -23.24 -21.54 -1.33
C HIS A 88 -22.47 -21.31 -2.64
N MET A 89 -22.65 -20.16 -3.29
CA MET A 89 -21.94 -19.83 -4.52
C MET A 89 -20.42 -19.78 -4.33
N PHE A 90 -19.96 -19.17 -3.24
CA PHE A 90 -18.55 -19.06 -2.91
C PHE A 90 -17.93 -20.44 -2.67
N SER A 91 -18.68 -21.39 -2.10
CA SER A 91 -18.23 -22.77 -1.92
C SER A 91 -17.96 -23.49 -3.25
N LEU A 92 -18.76 -23.22 -4.30
CA LEU A 92 -18.60 -23.80 -5.64
C LEU A 92 -17.43 -23.20 -6.43
N LEU A 93 -16.95 -22.03 -6.03
CA LEU A 93 -15.85 -21.30 -6.68
C LEU A 93 -14.48 -21.56 -6.04
N LYS A 94 -14.42 -22.39 -5.00
CA LYS A 94 -13.17 -22.71 -4.30
C LYS A 94 -12.20 -23.43 -5.23
N ARG A 95 -10.97 -22.93 -5.29
CA ARG A 95 -9.83 -23.61 -5.93
C ARG A 95 -8.61 -23.62 -5.02
N LYS A 96 -7.65 -24.48 -5.35
CA LYS A 96 -6.33 -24.50 -4.72
C LYS A 96 -5.66 -23.16 -4.99
N LYS A 97 -5.51 -22.36 -3.94
CA LYS A 97 -4.79 -21.08 -3.97
C LYS A 97 -3.29 -21.30 -4.10
N SER A 98 -2.61 -20.36 -4.73
CA SER A 98 -1.16 -20.29 -4.66
C SER A 98 -0.72 -19.89 -3.25
N GLN A 99 0.54 -20.15 -2.91
CA GLN A 99 1.12 -19.56 -1.70
C GLN A 99 1.35 -18.04 -1.85
N TYR A 100 1.19 -17.51 -3.07
CA TYR A 100 1.41 -16.11 -3.42
C TYR A 100 0.16 -15.43 -3.97
N PHE A 101 0.09 -14.13 -3.82
CA PHE A 101 -0.83 -13.25 -4.53
C PHE A 101 -0.06 -12.11 -5.21
N LEU A 102 -0.66 -11.49 -6.22
CA LEU A 102 -0.24 -10.18 -6.72
C LEU A 102 -1.11 -9.11 -6.09
N GLN A 103 -0.47 -8.06 -5.59
CA GLN A 103 -1.10 -6.78 -5.36
C GLN A 103 -0.89 -5.94 -6.62
N TYR A 104 -1.96 -5.42 -7.19
CA TYR A 104 -1.89 -4.39 -8.23
C TYR A 104 -2.46 -3.10 -7.66
N ARG A 105 -1.72 -2.00 -7.77
CA ARG A 105 -2.10 -0.69 -7.23
C ARG A 105 -1.80 0.43 -8.21
N ILE A 106 -2.76 1.34 -8.36
CA ILE A 106 -2.52 2.66 -8.94
C ILE A 106 -2.24 3.63 -7.78
N LEU A 107 -1.09 4.30 -7.81
CA LEU A 107 -0.69 5.24 -6.76
C LEU A 107 -1.51 6.54 -6.84
N GLY A 108 -1.56 7.34 -5.77
CA GLY A 108 -2.37 8.57 -5.70
C GLY A 108 -1.74 9.76 -6.45
N ALA A 109 -2.49 10.82 -6.74
CA ALA A 109 -1.96 11.96 -7.49
C ALA A 109 -0.96 12.83 -6.70
N GLN A 110 -0.97 12.74 -5.36
CA GLN A 110 -0.19 13.57 -4.45
C GLN A 110 1.30 13.19 -4.36
N GLY A 111 1.71 12.13 -5.08
CA GLY A 111 3.09 11.67 -5.13
C GLY A 111 3.92 12.37 -6.20
N TYR A 112 5.25 12.27 -6.07
CA TYR A 112 6.20 12.54 -7.14
C TYR A 112 6.82 11.22 -7.55
N TYR A 113 6.60 10.79 -8.78
CA TYR A 113 6.91 9.43 -9.23
C TYR A 113 8.13 9.37 -10.15
N PRO A 114 8.88 8.26 -10.19
CA PRO A 114 9.89 8.04 -11.23
C PRO A 114 9.27 8.11 -12.62
N ASP A 115 9.95 8.73 -13.58
CA ASP A 115 9.54 8.78 -14.98
C ASP A 115 9.96 7.54 -15.80
N CYS A 116 10.41 6.48 -15.14
CA CYS A 116 10.94 5.25 -15.76
C CYS A 116 10.30 3.96 -15.23
N GLU A 117 10.37 2.87 -16.01
CA GLU A 117 10.02 1.51 -15.55
C GLU A 117 11.12 0.99 -14.61
N LEU A 118 10.74 0.38 -13.49
CA LEU A 118 11.65 -0.29 -12.55
C LEU A 118 11.11 -1.68 -12.24
N LYS A 119 11.96 -2.71 -12.32
CA LYS A 119 11.45 -4.09 -12.27
C LYS A 119 12.43 -5.09 -11.68
N LYS A 120 11.88 -6.01 -10.89
CA LYS A 120 12.58 -7.19 -10.36
C LYS A 120 11.65 -8.41 -10.34
N ASN A 121 12.18 -9.58 -10.00
CA ASN A 121 11.45 -10.85 -10.07
C ASN A 121 10.09 -10.86 -9.33
N ASN A 122 9.96 -10.08 -8.26
CA ASN A 122 8.78 -10.05 -7.39
C ASN A 122 8.05 -8.70 -7.37
N TRP A 123 8.45 -7.72 -8.17
CA TRP A 123 7.77 -6.43 -8.24
C TRP A 123 8.04 -5.69 -9.53
N HIS A 124 7.13 -4.79 -9.88
CA HIS A 124 7.18 -4.01 -11.11
C HIS A 124 6.51 -2.66 -10.88
N TYR A 125 7.29 -1.60 -10.96
CA TYR A 125 6.79 -0.24 -11.05
C TYR A 125 6.84 0.22 -12.51
N LEU A 126 5.74 0.80 -12.99
CA LEU A 126 5.64 1.29 -14.36
C LEU A 126 4.62 2.42 -14.48
N ILE A 127 4.71 3.15 -15.58
CA ILE A 127 3.70 4.13 -15.98
C ILE A 127 2.81 3.48 -17.03
N GLN A 128 1.57 3.15 -16.65
CA GLN A 128 0.59 2.55 -17.55
C GLN A 128 -0.51 3.56 -17.85
N ASN A 129 -0.67 3.92 -19.13
CA ASN A 129 -1.66 4.94 -19.56
C ASN A 129 -1.55 6.24 -18.74
N MET A 130 -0.32 6.73 -18.52
CA MET A 130 -0.02 7.92 -17.70
C MET A 130 -0.36 7.79 -16.21
N LEU A 131 -0.65 6.58 -15.71
CA LEU A 131 -0.87 6.30 -14.30
C LEU A 131 0.33 5.55 -13.69
N PRO A 132 0.80 5.93 -12.49
CA PRO A 132 1.86 5.23 -11.79
C PRO A 132 1.30 3.95 -11.15
N VAL A 133 1.79 2.81 -11.61
CA VAL A 133 1.32 1.49 -11.19
C VAL A 133 2.43 0.76 -10.44
N LEU A 134 2.08 0.18 -9.29
CA LEU A 134 2.93 -0.72 -8.53
C LEU A 134 2.30 -2.11 -8.47
N ILE A 135 3.05 -3.10 -8.94
CA ILE A 135 2.67 -4.51 -8.89
C ILE A 135 3.66 -5.23 -7.97
N THR A 136 3.17 -5.92 -6.93
CA THR A 136 4.02 -6.71 -6.02
C THR A 136 3.54 -8.14 -5.87
N LYS A 137 4.46 -9.09 -5.83
CA LYS A 137 4.19 -10.50 -5.55
C LYS A 137 4.47 -10.79 -4.08
N ASN A 138 3.40 -11.10 -3.35
CA ASN A 138 3.41 -11.26 -1.89
C ASN A 138 3.10 -12.70 -1.50
N LYS A 139 3.64 -13.16 -0.37
CA LYS A 139 3.34 -14.50 0.16
C LYS A 139 2.23 -14.37 1.20
N TYR A 140 1.15 -15.15 1.05
CA TYR A 140 0.02 -15.13 2.00
C TYR A 140 0.50 -15.34 3.44
N THR A 141 1.41 -16.27 3.67
CA THR A 141 1.89 -16.53 5.04
C THR A 141 2.71 -15.36 5.60
N ALA A 142 3.49 -14.65 4.78
CA ALA A 142 4.25 -13.51 5.27
C ALA A 142 3.35 -12.31 5.65
N GLU A 143 2.26 -12.11 4.92
CA GLU A 143 1.33 -11.00 5.15
C GLU A 143 0.25 -11.31 6.19
N TYR A 144 -0.25 -12.56 6.26
CA TYR A 144 -1.42 -12.93 7.10
C TYR A 144 -1.13 -13.97 8.19
N GLU A 145 -0.02 -14.70 8.22
CA GLU A 145 0.21 -15.73 9.25
C GLU A 145 0.37 -15.13 10.67
N PHE A 146 0.68 -13.84 10.76
CA PHE A 146 0.74 -13.08 12.01
C PHE A 146 -0.50 -12.19 12.19
N LEU A 147 -1.70 -12.76 12.02
CA LEU A 147 -3.05 -12.17 12.02
C LEU A 147 -3.48 -11.33 13.25
N ASN A 148 -2.54 -10.75 13.99
CA ASN A 148 -2.75 -9.53 14.79
C ASN A 148 -2.61 -8.26 13.92
N TYR A 149 -2.75 -8.37 12.59
CA TYR A 149 -2.63 -7.26 11.67
C TYR A 149 -3.82 -6.31 11.82
N SER A 150 -3.46 -5.05 12.01
CA SER A 150 -4.37 -3.92 12.15
C SER A 150 -5.39 -3.87 11.01
N GLU A 151 -6.68 -3.75 11.36
CA GLU A 151 -7.77 -3.55 10.39
C GLU A 151 -7.50 -2.36 9.46
N ILE A 152 -6.73 -1.38 9.93
CA ILE A 152 -6.34 -0.17 9.20
C ILE A 152 -4.99 -0.30 8.47
N GLY A 153 -4.51 -1.52 8.23
CA GLY A 153 -3.32 -1.78 7.42
C GLY A 153 -3.53 -1.41 5.94
N TRP A 154 -2.74 -0.49 5.40
CA TRP A 154 -2.95 0.10 4.07
C TRP A 154 -1.97 -0.39 2.98
N ILE A 155 -0.85 -1.00 3.39
CA ILE A 155 0.28 -1.37 2.52
C ILE A 155 0.84 -2.75 2.85
N THR A 156 1.26 -3.50 1.83
CA THR A 156 1.96 -4.79 2.00
C THR A 156 3.44 -4.57 2.33
N ARG A 157 4.10 -5.58 2.92
CA ARG A 157 5.54 -5.45 3.28
C ARG A 157 6.43 -5.18 2.06
N ASN A 158 6.12 -5.74 0.88
CA ASN A 158 6.91 -5.47 -0.33
C ASN A 158 6.64 -4.09 -0.90
N GLU A 159 5.39 -3.61 -0.90
CA GLU A 159 5.09 -2.23 -1.34
C GLU A 159 5.85 -1.21 -0.49
N LEU A 160 5.87 -1.40 0.84
CA LEU A 160 6.62 -0.56 1.78
C LEU A 160 8.11 -0.57 1.45
N LYS A 161 8.70 -1.75 1.29
CA LYS A 161 10.10 -1.93 0.90
C LYS A 161 10.45 -1.17 -0.39
N ILE A 162 9.60 -1.25 -1.41
CA ILE A 162 9.86 -0.64 -2.72
C ILE A 162 9.73 0.88 -2.64
N ALA A 163 8.65 1.37 -2.02
CA ALA A 163 8.44 2.80 -1.86
C ALA A 163 9.57 3.45 -1.03
N THR A 164 10.00 2.81 0.06
CA THR A 164 11.14 3.28 0.83
C THR A 164 12.43 3.26 0.01
N ALA A 165 12.72 2.19 -0.72
CA ALA A 165 13.92 2.12 -1.55
C ALA A 165 13.96 3.19 -2.66
N ILE A 166 12.82 3.49 -3.29
CA ILE A 166 12.72 4.54 -4.31
C ILE A 166 12.93 5.93 -3.70
N GLN A 167 12.28 6.20 -2.56
CA GLN A 167 12.40 7.47 -1.85
C GLN A 167 13.81 7.74 -1.30
N LEU A 168 14.56 6.68 -1.02
CA LEU A 168 15.95 6.76 -0.55
C LEU A 168 16.98 6.86 -1.68
N ALA A 169 16.62 6.55 -2.93
CA ALA A 169 17.60 6.39 -4.00
C ALA A 169 18.17 7.71 -4.54
N LEU A 170 17.36 8.78 -4.58
CA LEU A 170 17.80 10.10 -5.07
C LEU A 170 18.66 10.82 -4.03
N ASP A 171 19.48 11.74 -4.52
CA ASP A 171 20.27 12.67 -3.70
C ASP A 171 19.47 13.95 -3.41
N GLU A 172 19.09 14.71 -4.44
CA GLU A 172 18.58 16.09 -4.27
C GLU A 172 17.05 16.25 -4.50
N SER A 173 16.40 15.35 -5.23
CA SER A 173 14.97 15.49 -5.58
C SER A 173 14.07 14.57 -4.76
N LEU A 174 12.91 15.10 -4.37
CA LEU A 174 11.87 14.33 -3.69
C LEU A 174 11.08 13.50 -4.71
N VAL A 175 11.29 12.18 -4.64
CA VAL A 175 10.38 11.18 -5.21
C VAL A 175 9.78 10.43 -4.04
N HIS A 176 8.46 10.38 -3.98
CA HIS A 176 7.75 9.65 -2.95
C HIS A 176 6.47 9.07 -3.51
N PHE A 177 6.15 7.87 -3.05
CA PHE A 177 4.90 7.21 -3.42
C PHE A 177 3.80 7.69 -2.49
N TYR A 178 2.69 8.11 -3.08
CA TYR A 178 1.48 8.37 -2.32
C TYR A 178 0.52 7.19 -2.47
N PHE A 179 0.18 6.55 -1.37
CA PHE A 179 -0.72 5.41 -1.38
C PHE A 179 -2.15 5.85 -1.07
N ASN A 180 -3.07 5.48 -1.95
CA ASN A 180 -4.50 5.50 -1.67
C ASN A 180 -4.95 4.09 -1.24
N ASP A 181 -6.04 3.99 -0.49
CA ASP A 181 -6.57 2.71 -0.06
C ASP A 181 -7.52 2.03 -1.06
N TYR A 182 -7.96 2.77 -2.07
CA TYR A 182 -9.07 2.34 -2.94
C TYR A 182 -8.65 1.85 -4.32
N ASN A 183 -7.58 2.40 -4.92
CA ASN A 183 -7.14 2.02 -6.28
C ASN A 183 -6.19 0.81 -6.24
N LYS A 184 -6.60 -0.26 -5.54
CA LYS A 184 -5.80 -1.48 -5.33
C LYS A 184 -6.67 -2.74 -5.35
N TYR A 185 -6.13 -3.87 -5.79
CA TYR A 185 -6.73 -5.18 -5.54
C TYR A 185 -5.69 -6.29 -5.40
N GLU A 186 -6.11 -7.38 -4.78
CA GLU A 186 -5.34 -8.61 -4.62
C GLU A 186 -5.88 -9.70 -5.54
N ILE A 187 -4.99 -10.40 -6.26
CA ILE A 187 -5.35 -11.56 -7.05
C ILE A 187 -4.41 -12.72 -6.79
N ASP A 188 -4.97 -13.91 -6.61
CA ASP A 188 -4.18 -15.12 -6.40
C ASP A 188 -3.24 -15.38 -7.59
N TYR A 189 -1.98 -15.69 -7.29
CA TYR A 189 -0.94 -15.82 -8.32
C TYR A 189 -1.23 -16.98 -9.31
N SER A 190 -2.00 -17.99 -8.90
CA SER A 190 -2.39 -19.10 -9.78
C SER A 190 -3.26 -18.67 -10.96
N VAL A 191 -3.99 -17.56 -10.85
CA VAL A 191 -4.74 -16.97 -11.97
C VAL A 191 -3.75 -16.41 -13.00
N ILE A 192 -2.75 -15.66 -12.53
CA ILE A 192 -1.76 -14.98 -13.35
C ILE A 192 -0.84 -15.98 -14.07
N GLU A 193 -0.52 -17.11 -13.43
CA GLU A 193 0.29 -18.17 -14.04
C GLU A 193 -0.35 -18.77 -15.31
N GLN A 194 -1.68 -18.77 -15.41
CA GLN A 194 -2.42 -19.28 -16.57
C GLN A 194 -2.44 -18.29 -17.75
N ILE A 195 -2.04 -17.04 -17.51
CA ILE A 195 -2.08 -15.96 -18.49
C ILE A 195 -0.70 -15.82 -19.16
N PRO A 196 -0.63 -15.84 -20.51
CA PRO A 196 0.60 -15.55 -21.24
C PRO A 196 1.20 -14.21 -20.84
N LYS A 197 2.53 -14.13 -20.74
CA LYS A 197 3.23 -12.96 -20.18
C LYS A 197 2.82 -11.64 -20.84
N GLN A 198 2.63 -11.63 -22.16
CA GLN A 198 2.24 -10.46 -22.94
C GLN A 198 0.84 -9.91 -22.58
N PHE A 199 -0.03 -10.73 -22.00
CA PHE A 199 -1.40 -10.35 -21.67
C PHE A 199 -1.60 -10.01 -20.19
N ARG A 200 -0.61 -10.28 -19.33
CA ARG A 200 -0.76 -10.10 -17.87
C ARG A 200 -1.06 -8.66 -17.49
N LEU A 201 -0.36 -7.70 -18.09
CA LEU A 201 -0.57 -6.29 -17.75
C LEU A 201 -1.95 -5.80 -18.21
N LEU A 202 -2.36 -6.16 -19.42
CA LEU A 202 -3.69 -5.83 -19.95
C LEU A 202 -4.79 -6.41 -19.06
N PHE A 203 -4.69 -7.70 -18.71
CA PHE A 203 -5.60 -8.36 -17.79
C PHE A 203 -5.68 -7.64 -16.44
N LEU A 204 -4.53 -7.28 -15.84
CA LEU A 204 -4.51 -6.59 -14.56
C LEU A 204 -5.17 -5.20 -14.63
N SER A 205 -4.97 -4.46 -15.72
CA SER A 205 -5.63 -3.17 -15.91
C SER A 205 -7.13 -3.26 -16.16
N GLU A 206 -7.57 -4.23 -16.98
CA GLU A 206 -9.00 -4.46 -17.21
C GLU A 206 -9.68 -4.90 -15.91
N LEU A 207 -8.99 -5.70 -15.09
CA LEU A 207 -9.50 -6.12 -13.79
C LEU A 207 -9.61 -4.95 -12.81
N MET A 208 -8.62 -4.05 -12.79
CA MET A 208 -8.71 -2.80 -12.01
C MET A 208 -9.97 -2.01 -12.39
N ALA A 209 -10.24 -1.86 -13.68
CA ALA A 209 -11.41 -1.13 -14.15
C ALA A 209 -12.74 -1.78 -13.67
N LEU A 210 -12.79 -3.10 -13.54
CA LEU A 210 -13.97 -3.80 -13.02
C LEU A 210 -14.11 -3.71 -11.49
N THR A 211 -13.00 -3.73 -10.74
CA THR A 211 -13.02 -3.72 -9.27
C THR A 211 -13.10 -2.30 -8.70
N ASN A 212 -12.53 -1.32 -9.39
CA ASN A 212 -12.44 0.06 -8.94
C ASN A 212 -13.75 0.82 -9.22
N ARG A 213 -14.84 0.36 -8.61
CA ARG A 213 -16.14 0.99 -8.75
C ARG A 213 -16.21 2.23 -7.87
N PHE A 214 -16.38 3.40 -8.49
CA PHE A 214 -16.92 4.58 -7.83
C PHE A 214 -18.45 4.51 -7.90
N ILE A 215 -19.13 4.47 -6.75
CA ILE A 215 -20.54 4.82 -6.68
C ILE A 215 -20.61 6.11 -5.89
N PRO A 216 -21.03 7.24 -6.50
CA PRO A 216 -21.31 8.43 -5.73
C PRO A 216 -22.35 8.08 -4.67
N LEU A 217 -21.93 8.18 -3.40
CA LEU A 217 -22.84 8.07 -2.27
C LEU A 217 -23.58 9.39 -2.17
N ASN A 218 -24.91 9.35 -2.27
CA ASN A 218 -25.70 10.39 -1.65
C ASN A 218 -25.51 10.25 -0.13
N ASP A 219 -24.90 11.27 0.47
CA ASP A 219 -24.90 11.64 1.89
C ASP A 219 -24.21 10.76 2.94
N HIS A 220 -23.53 9.64 2.62
CA HIS A 220 -22.82 8.85 3.66
C HIS A 220 -21.34 8.66 3.32
N PHE A 221 -20.46 9.06 4.25
CA PHE A 221 -19.00 9.00 4.16
C PHE A 221 -18.47 7.56 4.16
N ARG A 222 -18.43 6.91 2.99
CA ARG A 222 -17.55 5.75 2.69
C ARG A 222 -17.11 5.79 1.21
N THR A 223 -16.82 6.98 0.70
CA THR A 223 -16.49 7.19 -0.71
C THR A 223 -15.11 6.62 -1.03
N ARG A 224 -15.06 5.53 -1.79
CA ARG A 224 -13.89 5.20 -2.62
C ARG A 224 -13.53 6.47 -3.41
N GLU A 225 -12.29 6.93 -3.36
CA GLU A 225 -11.87 8.10 -4.13
C GLU A 225 -11.75 7.70 -5.62
N ILE A 226 -12.28 8.55 -6.52
CA ILE A 226 -12.09 8.37 -7.96
C ILE A 226 -10.59 8.40 -8.25
N THR A 227 -10.09 7.51 -9.11
CA THR A 227 -8.74 7.65 -9.66
C THR A 227 -8.60 9.05 -10.24
N ALA A 228 -7.61 9.80 -9.78
CA ALA A 228 -7.40 11.16 -10.23
C ALA A 228 -7.17 11.20 -11.74
N ASP A 229 -7.50 12.35 -12.35
CA ASP A 229 -7.15 12.59 -13.75
C ASP A 229 -5.64 12.41 -13.96
N VAL A 230 -5.26 11.82 -15.10
CA VAL A 230 -3.87 11.60 -15.49
C VAL A 230 -3.04 12.89 -15.45
N THR A 231 -3.67 14.06 -15.66
CA THR A 231 -2.99 15.36 -15.60
C THR A 231 -2.56 15.77 -14.18
N ASN A 232 -3.10 15.14 -13.14
CA ASN A 232 -2.78 15.46 -11.75
C ASN A 232 -1.52 14.72 -11.24
N TYR A 233 -0.99 13.77 -12.02
CA TYR A 233 0.17 13.00 -11.64
C TYR A 233 1.47 13.73 -12.00
N MET A 234 2.41 13.75 -11.05
CA MET A 234 3.71 14.39 -11.24
C MET A 234 4.82 13.34 -11.35
N TYR A 235 5.65 13.49 -12.39
CA TYR A 235 6.79 12.62 -12.66
C TYR A 235 8.10 13.39 -12.56
N ARG A 236 9.14 12.73 -12.06
CA ARG A 236 10.48 13.27 -11.88
C ARG A 236 11.47 12.43 -12.65
N ASN A 237 12.47 13.10 -13.22
CA ASN A 237 13.59 12.43 -13.86
C ASN A 237 14.27 11.49 -12.85
N PHE A 238 14.26 10.20 -13.16
CA PHE A 238 14.82 9.17 -12.31
C PHE A 238 16.03 8.47 -12.97
N ASN A 239 16.62 9.09 -13.99
CA ASN A 239 17.76 8.53 -14.70
C ASN A 239 18.92 8.28 -13.73
N ASN A 240 19.60 7.15 -13.89
CA ASN A 240 20.79 6.73 -13.13
C ASN A 240 20.57 6.30 -11.66
N TYR A 241 19.35 6.36 -11.13
CA TYR A 241 19.08 5.93 -9.73
C TYR A 241 18.64 4.47 -9.58
N GLU A 242 18.38 3.78 -10.70
CA GLU A 242 17.94 2.37 -10.72
C GLU A 242 18.88 1.44 -9.93
N THR A 243 20.19 1.62 -10.06
CA THR A 243 21.18 0.79 -9.36
C THR A 243 21.05 0.92 -7.85
N PHE A 244 20.77 2.12 -7.33
CA PHE A 244 20.57 2.34 -5.90
C PHE A 244 19.26 1.72 -5.42
N VAL A 245 18.17 1.85 -6.19
CA VAL A 245 16.90 1.16 -5.88
C VAL A 245 17.11 -0.35 -5.76
N TYR A 246 17.88 -0.96 -6.66
CA TYR A 246 18.16 -2.39 -6.59
C TYR A 246 19.02 -2.79 -5.38
N LYS A 247 20.06 -2.01 -5.05
CA LYS A 247 20.86 -2.24 -3.83
C LYS A 247 20.01 -2.12 -2.56
N LEU A 248 19.23 -1.04 -2.46
CA LEU A 248 18.35 -0.77 -1.31
C LEU A 248 17.29 -1.86 -1.16
N THR A 249 16.63 -2.25 -2.27
CA THR A 249 15.68 -3.36 -2.21
C THR A 249 16.36 -4.68 -1.86
N ASP A 250 17.58 -4.98 -2.29
CA ASP A 250 18.25 -6.23 -1.87
C ASP A 250 18.61 -6.24 -0.38
N ALA A 251 19.05 -5.11 0.16
CA ALA A 251 19.37 -4.96 1.58
C ALA A 251 18.11 -4.94 2.48
N PHE A 252 16.97 -4.48 1.96
CA PHE A 252 15.74 -4.35 2.75
C PHE A 252 15.08 -5.71 3.05
N SER A 253 15.15 -6.13 4.32
CA SER A 253 14.50 -7.35 4.79
C SER A 253 13.05 -7.13 5.22
N ILE A 254 12.10 -7.73 4.51
CA ILE A 254 10.67 -7.74 4.86
C ILE A 254 10.33 -8.58 6.12
N ARG A 255 11.33 -9.21 6.74
CA ARG A 255 11.20 -9.93 8.02
C ARG A 255 11.67 -9.09 9.20
N ASN A 256 12.36 -7.98 8.95
CA ASN A 256 12.80 -7.07 10.01
C ASN A 256 11.66 -6.12 10.38
N HIS A 257 10.92 -6.44 11.44
CA HIS A 257 9.78 -5.65 11.91
C HIS A 257 10.15 -4.24 12.36
N LEU A 258 11.36 -4.04 12.92
CA LEU A 258 11.83 -2.70 13.27
C LEU A 258 12.02 -1.86 12.00
N LEU A 259 12.71 -2.40 10.99
CA LEU A 259 12.89 -1.72 9.70
C LEU A 259 11.56 -1.40 9.03
N LEU A 260 10.60 -2.35 9.03
CA LEU A 260 9.26 -2.11 8.49
C LEU A 260 8.55 -0.97 9.24
N ARG A 261 8.61 -0.95 10.57
CA ARG A 261 7.96 0.11 11.37
C ARG A 261 8.61 1.47 11.14
N THR A 262 9.94 1.54 11.16
CA THR A 262 10.72 2.75 10.83
C THR A 262 10.35 3.27 9.45
N SER A 263 10.36 2.40 8.44
CA SER A 263 10.02 2.74 7.05
C SER A 263 8.57 3.18 6.90
N THR A 264 7.66 2.64 7.71
CA THR A 264 6.25 3.07 7.71
C THR A 264 6.13 4.51 8.18
N HIS A 265 6.82 4.89 9.26
CA HIS A 265 6.86 6.27 9.74
C HIS A 265 7.50 7.20 8.70
N PHE A 266 8.58 6.76 8.05
CA PHE A 266 9.25 7.50 6.97
C PHE A 266 8.34 7.77 5.76
N LEU A 267 7.53 6.79 5.32
CA LEU A 267 6.58 7.02 4.23
C LEU A 267 5.39 7.88 4.68
N LYS A 268 4.88 7.66 5.90
CA LYS A 268 3.74 8.42 6.42
C LYS A 268 4.08 9.90 6.59
N SER A 269 5.28 10.24 7.03
CA SER A 269 5.68 11.62 7.25
C SER A 269 5.55 12.45 5.97
N ILE A 270 6.07 11.97 4.83
CA ILE A 270 5.96 12.69 3.55
C ILE A 270 4.53 12.69 2.99
N MET A 271 3.77 11.60 3.19
CA MET A 271 2.36 11.55 2.80
C MET A 271 1.52 12.59 3.58
N LEU A 272 1.75 12.72 4.89
CA LEU A 272 1.09 13.71 5.74
C LEU A 272 1.54 15.13 5.38
N TRP A 273 2.84 15.35 5.14
CA TRP A 273 3.40 16.66 4.81
C TRP A 273 2.79 17.28 3.56
N HIS A 274 2.34 16.46 2.60
CA HIS A 274 1.64 16.95 1.42
C HIS A 274 0.35 17.72 1.76
N ASN A 275 -0.31 17.35 2.86
CA ASN A 275 -1.40 18.13 3.44
C ASN A 275 -0.88 18.90 4.66
N ARG A 276 -0.56 20.18 4.47
CA ARG A 276 0.00 21.04 5.54
C ARG A 276 -0.86 21.13 6.80
N SER A 277 -2.16 20.83 6.73
CA SER A 277 -3.01 20.73 7.92
C SER A 277 -2.60 19.61 8.86
N PHE A 278 -1.78 18.65 8.41
CA PHE A 278 -1.22 17.56 9.19
C PHE A 278 0.31 17.66 9.35
N GLY A 279 0.84 18.90 9.34
CA GLY A 279 2.28 19.15 9.43
C GLY A 279 2.90 18.69 10.75
N GLU A 280 2.17 18.84 11.87
CA GLU A 280 2.58 18.35 13.18
C GLU A 280 2.70 16.81 13.17
N GLU A 281 1.71 16.10 12.65
CA GLU A 281 1.75 14.64 12.56
C GLU A 281 2.83 14.15 11.59
N ALA A 282 3.11 14.92 10.53
CA ALA A 282 4.21 14.63 9.62
C ALA A 282 5.57 14.69 10.35
N LEU A 283 5.81 15.75 11.12
CA LEU A 283 7.01 15.94 11.94
C LEU A 283 7.13 14.89 13.07
N VAL A 284 6.03 14.57 13.74
CA VAL A 284 6.00 13.49 14.72
C VAL A 284 6.42 12.14 14.10
N ASN A 285 5.98 11.87 12.87
CA ASN A 285 6.40 10.65 12.15
C ASN A 285 7.89 10.69 11.76
N THR A 286 8.49 11.84 11.48
CA THR A 286 9.95 11.90 11.27
C THR A 286 10.69 11.59 12.57
N TYR A 287 10.26 12.10 13.73
CA TYR A 287 10.88 11.74 15.01
C TYR A 287 10.80 10.25 15.32
N PHE A 288 9.65 9.61 15.09
CA PHE A 288 9.54 8.15 15.25
C PHE A 288 10.42 7.38 14.26
N CYS A 289 10.62 7.91 13.05
CA CYS A 289 11.55 7.34 12.09
C CYS A 289 13.00 7.47 12.58
N VAL A 290 13.42 8.64 13.06
CA VAL A 290 14.76 8.86 13.63
C VAL A 290 15.02 7.89 14.78
N GLU A 291 14.12 7.78 15.76
CA GLU A 291 14.26 6.82 16.86
C GLU A 291 14.43 5.38 16.35
N GLY A 292 13.62 5.00 15.36
CA GLY A 292 13.72 3.70 14.70
C GLY A 292 15.07 3.50 14.01
N CYS A 293 15.61 4.53 13.35
CA CYS A 293 16.94 4.51 12.74
C CYS A 293 18.04 4.35 13.79
N LEU A 294 17.96 5.02 14.94
CA LEU A 294 18.93 4.87 16.03
C LEU A 294 18.96 3.42 16.57
N HIS A 295 17.80 2.78 16.73
CA HIS A 295 17.75 1.36 17.09
C HIS A 295 18.32 0.44 16.00
N LEU A 296 18.08 0.75 14.73
CA LEU A 296 18.62 -0.02 13.60
C LEU A 296 20.15 0.12 13.53
N LEU A 297 20.69 1.32 13.71
CA LEU A 297 22.14 1.58 13.80
C LEU A 297 22.75 0.80 14.95
N GLN A 298 22.19 0.91 16.15
CA GLN A 298 22.69 0.19 17.32
C GLN A 298 22.80 -1.32 17.04
N LYS A 299 21.78 -1.92 16.41
CA LYS A 299 21.76 -3.33 16.02
C LYS A 299 22.74 -3.66 14.89
N LYS A 300 22.93 -2.75 13.93
CA LYS A 300 23.91 -2.89 12.85
C LYS A 300 25.34 -3.01 13.40
N PHE A 301 25.66 -2.26 14.46
CA PHE A 301 26.97 -2.30 15.14
C PHE A 301 27.04 -3.30 16.30
N GLY A 302 26.08 -4.22 16.42
CA GLY A 302 26.16 -5.38 17.31
C GLY A 302 25.54 -5.21 18.70
N ASN A 303 24.89 -4.08 18.99
CA ASN A 303 24.14 -3.90 20.23
C ASN A 303 22.64 -4.16 19.99
N TYR A 304 22.12 -5.25 20.57
CA TYR A 304 20.74 -5.70 20.38
C TYR A 304 19.78 -5.29 21.51
N SER A 305 20.21 -4.39 22.40
CA SER A 305 19.36 -3.85 23.46
C SER A 305 18.10 -3.20 22.88
N THR A 306 16.98 -3.37 23.59
CA THR A 306 15.71 -2.69 23.28
C THR A 306 15.69 -1.25 23.76
N LYS A 307 16.66 -0.83 24.60
CA LYS A 307 16.88 0.56 24.98
C LYS A 307 18.00 1.16 24.11
N LEU A 308 17.86 2.45 23.79
CA LEU A 308 18.93 3.20 23.13
C LEU A 308 20.06 3.45 24.12
N ASP A 309 21.27 3.06 23.74
CA ASP A 309 22.52 3.41 24.40
C ASP A 309 23.09 4.65 23.70
N LEU A 310 22.76 5.82 24.24
CA LEU A 310 23.12 7.10 23.64
C LEU A 310 24.64 7.32 23.55
N ASN A 311 25.43 6.79 24.48
CA ASN A 311 26.89 6.91 24.44
C ASN A 311 27.47 6.03 23.32
N PHE A 312 26.96 4.81 23.18
CA PHE A 312 27.33 3.92 22.08
C PHE A 312 26.95 4.51 20.72
N ILE A 313 25.74 5.06 20.60
CA ILE A 313 25.26 5.69 19.38
C ILE A 313 26.07 6.94 19.06
N LYS A 314 26.36 7.82 20.03
CA LYS A 314 27.22 9.00 19.82
C LYS A 314 28.57 8.62 19.22
N LYS A 315 29.16 7.52 19.69
CA LYS A 315 30.41 7.00 19.12
C LYS A 315 30.25 6.58 17.65
N ILE A 316 29.18 5.87 17.30
CA ILE A 316 28.88 5.53 15.90
C ILE A 316 28.81 6.79 15.04
N PHE A 317 28.16 7.84 15.53
CA PHE A 317 28.06 9.10 14.82
C PHE A 317 29.42 9.74 14.54
N ILE A 318 30.24 9.89 15.59
CA ILE A 318 31.60 10.45 15.49
C ILE A 318 32.47 9.65 14.51
N ASP A 319 32.38 8.32 14.55
CA ASP A 319 33.24 7.44 13.76
C ASP A 319 32.82 7.35 12.27
N ASN A 320 31.56 7.67 11.92
CA ASN A 320 31.00 7.36 10.59
C ASN A 320 30.42 8.56 9.85
N PHE A 321 30.11 9.70 10.49
CA PHE A 321 29.46 10.83 9.85
C PHE A 321 30.29 12.11 9.99
N PRO A 322 30.40 12.94 8.92
CA PRO A 322 30.92 14.29 9.05
C PRO A 322 30.11 15.07 10.08
N LEU A 323 30.79 15.78 10.99
CA LEU A 323 30.15 16.52 12.09
C LEU A 323 29.21 15.65 12.97
N GLY A 324 29.52 14.36 13.11
CA GLY A 324 28.67 13.41 13.82
C GLY A 324 28.36 13.78 15.28
N GLU A 325 29.30 14.45 15.97
CA GLU A 325 29.04 14.96 17.32
C GLU A 325 27.97 16.04 17.33
N GLN A 326 28.08 17.04 16.45
CA GLN A 326 27.10 18.13 16.34
C GLN A 326 25.72 17.61 15.94
N ILE A 327 25.68 16.69 14.98
CA ILE A 327 24.45 16.02 14.54
C ILE A 327 23.80 15.30 15.72
N PHE A 328 24.57 14.52 16.47
CA PHE A 328 24.02 13.75 17.59
C PHE A 328 23.52 14.64 18.73
N ASP A 329 24.19 15.76 19.00
CA ASP A 329 23.75 16.67 20.04
C ASP A 329 22.45 17.42 19.63
N SER A 330 22.29 17.77 18.35
CA SER A 330 21.02 18.33 17.82
C SER A 330 19.84 17.37 17.98
N LEU A 331 20.04 16.06 17.84
CA LEU A 331 18.97 15.06 18.06
C LEU A 331 18.42 15.04 19.49
N LYS A 332 19.20 15.50 20.49
CA LYS A 332 18.72 15.58 21.86
C LYS A 332 17.76 16.75 22.03
N GLU A 333 18.02 17.86 21.36
CA GLU A 333 17.15 19.05 21.37
C GLU A 333 15.79 18.71 20.72
N ASP A 334 15.81 17.99 19.60
CA ASP A 334 14.62 17.50 18.89
C ASP A 334 13.72 16.57 19.73
N TYR A 335 14.31 15.87 20.72
CA TYR A 335 13.56 14.97 21.61
C TYR A 335 12.59 15.73 22.52
N GLU A 336 12.93 16.94 22.96
CA GLU A 336 12.06 17.76 23.81
C GLU A 336 10.86 18.27 23.00
N THR A 337 11.10 18.79 21.79
CA THR A 337 10.05 19.24 20.85
C THR A 337 9.08 18.10 20.52
N ARG A 338 9.59 16.89 20.30
CA ARG A 338 8.75 15.70 20.10
C ARG A 338 7.79 15.47 21.26
N ILE A 339 8.26 15.56 22.51
CA ILE A 339 7.43 15.30 23.70
C ILE A 339 6.25 16.28 23.74
N GLN A 340 6.49 17.56 23.45
CA GLN A 340 5.45 18.60 23.39
C GLN A 340 4.38 18.32 22.32
N LEU A 341 4.75 17.72 21.18
CA LEU A 341 3.80 17.41 20.11
C LEU A 341 2.92 16.18 20.38
N VAL A 342 3.38 15.24 21.20
CA VAL A 342 2.70 13.93 21.36
C VAL A 342 2.01 13.76 22.69
N HIS A 343 2.36 14.55 23.70
CA HIS A 343 1.79 14.48 25.04
C HIS A 343 0.99 15.75 25.36
N PRO A 344 -0.26 15.63 25.84
CA PRO A 344 -1.12 16.79 26.12
C PRO A 344 -0.65 17.64 27.30
N GLU A 345 0.18 17.07 28.18
CA GLU A 345 0.78 17.74 29.32
C GLU A 345 2.23 17.26 29.44
N THR A 346 3.16 18.21 29.53
CA THR A 346 4.59 17.94 29.62
C THR A 346 5.21 18.78 30.72
N ASP A 347 6.45 18.45 31.12
CA ASP A 347 7.19 19.23 32.12
C ASP A 347 7.48 20.68 31.66
N TRP A 348 7.32 20.98 30.37
CA TRP A 348 7.59 22.27 29.75
C TRP A 348 6.34 23.12 29.46
N GLY A 349 5.14 22.57 29.64
CA GLY A 349 3.89 23.31 29.43
C GLY A 349 2.75 22.49 28.82
N THR A 350 1.64 23.20 28.57
CA THR A 350 0.37 22.71 28.01
C THR A 350 -0.09 23.58 26.84
N GLU A 351 0.86 24.17 26.11
CA GLU A 351 0.57 25.02 24.96
C GLU A 351 -0.20 24.23 23.88
N TRP A 352 -1.34 24.76 23.46
CA TRP A 352 -2.18 24.10 22.44
C TRP A 352 -1.57 24.12 21.03
N ASN A 353 -0.57 24.97 20.78
CA ASN A 353 0.13 25.13 19.50
C ASN A 353 1.63 25.31 19.78
N PRO A 354 2.40 24.23 19.92
CA PRO A 354 3.83 24.29 20.17
C PRO A 354 4.55 24.96 19.01
N PHE A 355 5.66 25.65 19.30
CA PHE A 355 6.44 26.31 18.26
C PHE A 355 7.22 25.29 17.45
N ILE A 356 6.85 25.13 16.18
CA ILE A 356 7.56 24.30 15.20
C ILE A 356 7.70 25.05 13.88
N MET A 357 8.77 24.78 13.14
CA MET A 357 9.05 25.35 11.84
C MET A 357 9.03 24.26 10.76
N ALA A 358 8.74 24.66 9.52
CA ALA A 358 8.78 23.73 8.39
C ALA A 358 10.18 23.14 8.16
N ASP A 359 11.22 23.90 8.52
CA ASP A 359 12.61 23.49 8.40
C ASP A 359 12.92 22.30 9.33
N ASP A 360 12.25 22.18 10.48
CA ASP A 360 12.40 21.04 11.38
C ASP A 360 11.99 19.73 10.70
N PHE A 361 10.91 19.77 9.91
CA PHE A 361 10.47 18.63 9.11
C PHE A 361 11.52 18.28 8.04
N TYR A 362 11.97 19.27 7.26
CA TYR A 362 12.92 19.02 6.17
C TYR A 362 14.24 18.45 6.70
N ALA A 363 14.78 19.03 7.78
CA ALA A 363 16.00 18.57 8.44
C ALA A 363 15.85 17.13 8.95
N ASN A 364 14.78 16.83 9.70
CA ASN A 364 14.56 15.49 10.24
C ASN A 364 14.28 14.45 9.14
N PHE A 365 13.54 14.82 8.10
CA PHE A 365 13.23 13.94 6.98
C PHE A 365 14.47 13.61 6.14
N SER A 366 15.27 14.63 5.80
CA SER A 366 16.59 14.48 5.20
C SER A 366 17.46 13.53 6.02
N PHE A 367 17.53 13.78 7.32
CA PHE A 367 18.37 12.98 8.20
C PHE A 367 17.92 11.52 8.26
N CYS A 368 16.60 11.25 8.25
CA CYS A 368 16.07 9.90 8.09
C CYS A 368 16.56 9.23 6.80
N ARG A 369 16.64 9.96 5.68
CA ARG A 369 17.16 9.43 4.40
C ARG A 369 18.62 9.04 4.51
N VAL A 370 19.44 9.90 5.10
CA VAL A 370 20.87 9.66 5.33
C VAL A 370 21.06 8.41 6.19
N LEU A 371 20.38 8.34 7.33
CA LEU A 371 20.51 7.19 8.24
C LEU A 371 20.03 5.90 7.60
N LEU A 372 18.87 5.89 6.92
CA LEU A 372 18.36 4.67 6.28
C LEU A 372 19.25 4.20 5.13
N ASN A 373 19.81 5.11 4.32
CA ASN A 373 20.79 4.76 3.30
C ASN A 373 22.04 4.15 3.92
N PHE A 374 22.57 4.76 4.98
CA PHE A 374 23.74 4.24 5.66
C PHE A 374 23.46 2.87 6.30
N ILE A 375 22.33 2.71 6.98
CA ILE A 375 21.91 1.45 7.60
C ILE A 375 21.83 0.33 6.55
N LEU A 376 21.18 0.59 5.41
CA LEU A 376 20.88 -0.43 4.41
C LEU A 376 22.05 -0.74 3.48
N ILE A 377 22.79 0.27 3.03
CA ILE A 377 23.79 0.11 1.95
C ILE A 377 25.10 0.87 2.18
N ASP A 378 25.35 1.35 3.41
CA ASP A 378 26.58 2.08 3.79
C ASP A 378 26.83 3.35 2.96
N ARG A 379 25.77 3.92 2.36
CA ARG A 379 25.82 5.16 1.59
C ARG A 379 25.50 6.34 2.50
N ILE A 380 26.39 7.33 2.52
CA ILE A 380 26.12 8.66 3.07
C ILE A 380 25.74 9.55 1.89
N ILE A 381 24.55 10.15 1.96
CA ILE A 381 24.12 11.17 0.99
C ILE A 381 24.63 12.50 1.55
N GLU A 382 25.43 13.21 0.76
CA GLU A 382 25.79 14.60 1.03
C GLU A 382 24.65 15.47 0.51
N GLU A 383 24.05 16.29 1.37
CA GLU A 383 23.04 17.29 0.99
C GLU A 383 23.66 18.67 0.80
#